data_AF-A0A4P9XQ59-F1
#
_entry.id   AF-A0A4P9XQ59-F1
#
_cell.length_a   1.000
_cell.length_b   1.000
_cell.length_c   1.000
_cell.angle_alpha   90.00
_cell.angle_beta   90.00
_cell.angle_gamma   90.00
#
_symmetry.space_group_name_H-M   'P 1'
#
loop_
_entity.id
_entity.type
_entity.pdbx_description
1 polymer ?
#
loop_
_entity_poly.entity_id
_entity_poly.type
_entity_poly.pdbx_seq_one_letter_code
_entity_poly.pdbx_strand_id
1 'polypeptide(L)'
;MPSPTLPMALCWLTLLLMWLSCAPQADARLIATWNGTTLDVPTSDYFRHRTPYYERGGAAMLWPWKVNSTECTMLPVNASIPAIQLGAIDAPRYQDFAFVIYWSTARLAGCKTLAQIGRAAQNTGRDLQRIGYPPLNLIIMNAFSNDTTPLWGPNSIMYRSATSTVPDGPPAVDMMLLDQKESLRFYQQFRAVPFLMHFRAIQEPGAWNEVFLSTGYIVYIWMVFALVLAAFLYALARFVRLLILRKTPHGLRLCVMLMAFIYCIFLLAYMIVTNLSFVGRILENITVIFSVYTLELLLWHWAMRSKNVFSRITIIAFLSCVAVHMMMTLVMTVVNCYMAFKWQYEELDDGLYALIRYVLPGVPIIGLAIFGIWFGVCAYRVRRHPEARSRFLQLTVFSTLTAATFASSSALNIVTVLGPKRASELTIHQTLAFDVAMFANYTVRALVCLAVTGVAWPKLKTRAPVRMSLTSRPLEMTPREETTSRSGRAWRLLASVFNRSKSTPSRDQSQGLWSKSGAKSPAAQATNQVIASNMDKLSIENTLSTKSSSDLTVAVGDVQESVYFLPTTTYQETALHKD
;
A
#
# COMPACT_ATOMS: atom_id res chain seq x y z
N MET A 1 -38.33 2.03 -2.67
CA MET A 1 -37.41 1.40 -3.64
C MET A 1 -36.03 2.02 -3.47
N PRO A 2 -35.12 1.38 -2.70
CA PRO A 2 -33.73 1.83 -2.55
C PRO A 2 -33.01 1.77 -3.90
N SER A 3 -32.14 2.74 -4.18
CA SER A 3 -31.39 2.81 -5.44
C SER A 3 -30.37 1.66 -5.53
N PRO A 4 -30.32 0.92 -6.65
CA PRO A 4 -29.46 -0.26 -6.80
C PRO A 4 -27.95 0.04 -6.88
N THR A 5 -27.52 1.30 -6.85
CA THR A 5 -26.12 1.68 -7.10
C THR A 5 -25.18 1.45 -5.91
N LEU A 6 -25.64 1.66 -4.68
CA LEU A 6 -24.84 1.38 -3.47
C LEU A 6 -24.66 -0.12 -3.22
N PRO A 7 -25.71 -0.98 -3.29
CA PRO A 7 -25.53 -2.41 -3.17
C PRO A 7 -24.72 -2.98 -4.33
N MET A 8 -24.76 -2.38 -5.53
CA MET A 8 -23.88 -2.80 -6.62
C MET A 8 -22.41 -2.53 -6.33
N ALA A 9 -22.03 -1.35 -5.86
CA ALA A 9 -20.61 -1.07 -5.55
C ALA A 9 -20.07 -1.99 -4.44
N LEU A 10 -20.89 -2.28 -3.42
CA LEU A 10 -20.53 -3.22 -2.36
C LEU A 10 -20.45 -4.67 -2.88
N CYS A 11 -21.39 -5.06 -3.75
CA CYS A 11 -21.44 -6.39 -4.37
C CYS A 11 -20.26 -6.62 -5.32
N TRP A 12 -19.86 -5.60 -6.09
CA TRP A 12 -18.66 -5.63 -6.93
C TRP A 12 -17.39 -5.75 -6.10
N LEU A 13 -17.30 -5.05 -4.97
CA LEU A 13 -16.17 -5.18 -4.04
C LEU A 13 -16.11 -6.60 -3.44
N THR A 14 -17.25 -7.17 -3.01
CA THR A 14 -17.30 -8.53 -2.46
C THR A 14 -17.03 -9.60 -3.51
N LEU A 15 -17.50 -9.42 -4.76
CA LEU A 15 -17.21 -10.33 -5.87
C LEU A 15 -15.73 -10.26 -6.28
N LEU A 16 -15.12 -9.07 -6.27
CA LEU A 16 -13.69 -8.90 -6.49
C LEU A 16 -12.88 -9.61 -5.40
N LEU A 17 -13.27 -9.46 -4.14
CA LEU A 17 -12.62 -10.13 -3.00
C LEU A 17 -12.79 -11.66 -3.05
N MET A 18 -13.95 -12.15 -3.49
CA MET A 18 -14.21 -13.59 -3.63
C MET A 18 -13.44 -14.19 -4.82
N TRP A 19 -13.29 -13.44 -5.92
CA TRP A 19 -12.52 -13.87 -7.10
C TRP A 19 -11.01 -13.92 -6.82
N LEU A 20 -10.51 -13.05 -5.93
CA LEU A 20 -9.11 -13.08 -5.46
C LEU A 20 -8.77 -14.33 -4.65
N SER A 21 -9.76 -15.08 -4.14
CA SER A 21 -9.55 -16.28 -3.32
C SER A 21 -9.38 -17.58 -4.11
N CYS A 22 -9.53 -17.57 -5.44
CA CYS A 22 -9.48 -18.78 -6.28
C CYS A 22 -8.17 -18.92 -7.07
N ALA A 23 -7.04 -18.52 -6.51
CA ALA A 23 -5.74 -18.77 -7.12
C ALA A 23 -5.27 -20.21 -6.80
N PRO A 24 -4.91 -21.03 -7.79
CA PRO A 24 -4.28 -22.33 -7.54
C PRO A 24 -2.92 -22.10 -6.87
N GLN A 25 -2.65 -22.87 -5.81
CA GLN A 25 -1.32 -22.95 -5.20
C GLN A 25 -0.38 -23.61 -6.21
N ALA A 26 0.68 -22.93 -6.61
CA ALA A 26 1.70 -23.48 -7.47
C ALA A 26 2.90 -23.88 -6.61
N ASP A 27 3.18 -25.18 -6.53
CA ASP A 27 4.36 -25.72 -5.84
C ASP A 27 5.58 -25.64 -6.77
N ALA A 28 6.50 -24.73 -6.51
CA ALA A 28 7.88 -24.85 -6.93
C ALA A 28 8.84 -25.00 -5.74
N ARG A 29 10.08 -25.33 -6.09
CA ARG A 29 10.94 -26.10 -5.21
C ARG A 29 12.39 -25.90 -5.58
N LEU A 30 13.22 -25.65 -4.58
CA LEU A 30 14.65 -25.88 -4.64
C LEU A 30 14.94 -27.25 -4.05
N ILE A 31 15.49 -28.13 -4.88
CA ILE A 31 16.01 -29.43 -4.45
C ILE A 31 17.53 -29.32 -4.47
N ALA A 32 18.14 -29.25 -3.30
CA ALA A 32 19.59 -29.23 -3.13
C ALA A 32 20.09 -30.59 -2.64
N THR A 33 21.14 -31.13 -3.27
CA THR A 33 21.73 -32.42 -2.89
C THR A 33 23.22 -32.33 -2.66
N TRP A 34 23.67 -32.89 -1.54
CA TRP A 34 25.10 -33.01 -1.21
C TRP A 34 25.35 -34.27 -0.39
N ASN A 35 26.36 -35.05 -0.80
CA ASN A 35 26.78 -36.29 -0.14
C ASN A 35 25.60 -37.25 0.17
N GLY A 36 24.71 -37.45 -0.81
CA GLY A 36 23.51 -38.28 -0.68
C GLY A 36 22.37 -37.67 0.15
N THR A 37 22.59 -36.52 0.80
CA THR A 37 21.53 -35.82 1.51
C THR A 37 20.81 -34.85 0.58
N THR A 38 19.49 -34.95 0.54
CA THR A 38 18.62 -34.10 -0.28
C THR A 38 17.73 -33.24 0.60
N LEU A 39 17.65 -31.96 0.28
CA LEU A 39 16.74 -31.02 0.91
C LEU A 39 15.84 -30.41 -0.18
N ASP A 40 14.54 -30.52 0.02
CA ASP A 40 13.50 -29.91 -0.81
C ASP A 40 12.85 -28.76 -0.02
N VAL A 41 12.94 -27.54 -0.52
CA VAL A 41 12.40 -26.33 0.13
C VAL A 41 11.64 -25.45 -0.85
N PRO A 42 10.52 -24.84 -0.42
CA PRO A 42 9.81 -23.84 -1.22
C PRO A 42 10.62 -22.54 -1.32
N THR A 43 10.36 -21.78 -2.38
CA THR A 43 11.11 -20.57 -2.71
C THR A 43 10.19 -19.44 -3.17
N SER A 44 10.78 -18.30 -3.51
CA SER A 44 10.05 -17.15 -4.06
C SER A 44 10.91 -16.42 -5.09
N ASP A 45 10.27 -15.95 -6.15
CA ASP A 45 10.88 -15.01 -7.09
C ASP A 45 10.88 -13.58 -6.53
N TYR A 46 11.62 -12.69 -7.21
CA TYR A 46 11.63 -11.26 -6.91
C TYR A 46 10.22 -10.66 -6.89
N PHE A 47 9.88 -9.91 -5.84
CA PHE A 47 8.53 -9.40 -5.64
C PHE A 47 8.06 -8.44 -6.76
N ARG A 48 6.83 -8.68 -7.24
CA ARG A 48 6.18 -7.98 -8.37
C ARG A 48 6.97 -7.95 -9.67
N HIS A 49 7.94 -8.85 -9.83
CA HIS A 49 8.63 -9.05 -11.10
C HIS A 49 8.15 -10.36 -11.73
N ARG A 50 7.76 -10.32 -13.01
CA ARG A 50 7.41 -11.54 -13.76
C ARG A 50 8.70 -12.16 -14.29
N THR A 51 9.32 -12.99 -13.47
CA THR A 51 10.44 -13.82 -13.91
C THR A 51 9.93 -14.82 -14.97
N PRO A 52 10.60 -14.96 -16.12
CA PRO A 52 10.28 -16.01 -17.07
C PRO A 52 10.36 -17.39 -16.41
N TYR A 53 9.53 -18.34 -16.84
CA TYR A 53 9.60 -19.70 -16.35
C TYR A 53 11.01 -20.28 -16.59
N TYR A 54 11.57 -20.92 -15.56
CA TYR A 54 12.83 -21.63 -15.64
C TYR A 54 12.75 -22.95 -14.87
N GLU A 55 13.40 -23.97 -15.44
CA GLU A 55 13.73 -25.22 -14.76
C GLU A 55 15.23 -25.42 -14.98
N ARG A 56 16.00 -25.30 -13.91
CA ARG A 56 17.47 -25.31 -13.95
C ARG A 56 18.01 -26.44 -13.10
N GLY A 57 19.07 -27.07 -13.60
CA GLY A 57 19.70 -28.21 -12.95
C GLY A 57 21.21 -28.10 -13.10
N GLY A 58 21.94 -28.07 -11.98
CA GLY A 58 23.34 -27.74 -12.07
C GLY A 58 24.12 -27.85 -10.77
N ALA A 59 25.21 -27.08 -10.71
CA ALA A 59 26.04 -26.97 -9.51
C ALA A 59 25.86 -25.60 -8.87
N ALA A 60 25.65 -25.60 -7.55
CA ALA A 60 25.57 -24.40 -6.74
C ALA A 60 26.83 -24.30 -5.88
N MET A 61 27.38 -23.09 -5.81
CA MET A 61 28.62 -22.80 -5.11
C MET A 61 28.42 -21.69 -4.08
N LEU A 62 28.98 -21.86 -2.88
CA LEU A 62 29.09 -20.78 -1.91
C LEU A 62 30.34 -19.95 -2.24
N TRP A 63 30.15 -18.70 -2.68
CA TRP A 63 31.27 -17.80 -2.99
C TRP A 63 31.46 -16.74 -1.91
N PRO A 64 32.69 -16.54 -1.38
CA PRO A 64 32.93 -15.60 -0.30
C PRO A 64 32.89 -14.14 -0.76
N TRP A 65 32.47 -13.26 0.15
CA TRP A 65 32.53 -11.82 -0.03
C TRP A 65 33.92 -11.26 0.33
N LYS A 66 34.28 -10.10 -0.24
CA LYS A 66 35.46 -9.36 0.21
C LYS A 66 35.19 -8.78 1.60
N VAL A 67 35.94 -9.28 2.59
CA VAL A 67 35.81 -8.86 3.99
C VAL A 67 36.11 -7.36 4.13
N ASN A 68 35.35 -6.66 4.96
CA ASN A 68 35.50 -5.22 5.25
C ASN A 68 35.41 -4.31 4.01
N SER A 69 34.73 -4.76 2.94
CA SER A 69 34.46 -3.92 1.77
C SER A 69 33.20 -3.09 1.97
N THR A 70 33.20 -1.85 1.48
CA THR A 70 31.99 -1.01 1.34
C THR A 70 31.41 -1.05 -0.08
N GLU A 71 32.11 -1.69 -1.02
CA GLU A 71 31.82 -1.62 -2.46
C GLU A 71 30.85 -2.71 -2.94
N CYS A 72 30.34 -3.58 -2.05
CA CYS A 72 29.53 -4.76 -2.41
C CYS A 72 30.22 -5.62 -3.48
N THR A 73 31.40 -6.15 -3.12
CA THR A 73 32.26 -6.92 -4.04
C THR A 73 32.52 -8.31 -3.47
N MET A 74 32.40 -9.32 -4.32
CA MET A 74 32.84 -10.68 -3.99
C MET A 74 34.37 -10.80 -4.00
N LEU A 75 34.91 -11.85 -3.36
CA LEU A 75 36.34 -12.13 -3.43
C LEU A 75 36.73 -12.41 -4.90
N PRO A 76 37.85 -11.84 -5.41
CA PRO A 76 38.26 -12.09 -6.78
C PRO A 76 38.58 -13.57 -7.00
N VAL A 77 38.28 -14.06 -8.20
CA VAL A 77 38.55 -15.45 -8.59
C VAL A 77 40.05 -15.66 -8.67
N ASN A 78 40.58 -16.54 -7.81
CA ASN A 78 41.97 -16.95 -7.85
C ASN A 78 42.08 -18.39 -8.37
N ALA A 79 42.46 -18.54 -9.63
CA ALA A 79 42.64 -19.83 -10.29
C ALA A 79 43.75 -20.70 -9.65
N SER A 80 44.59 -20.17 -8.76
CA SER A 80 45.63 -20.96 -8.08
C SER A 80 45.11 -21.80 -6.91
N ILE A 81 43.87 -21.58 -6.46
CA ILE A 81 43.30 -22.30 -5.32
C ILE A 81 42.86 -23.70 -5.79
N PRO A 82 43.38 -24.81 -5.20
CA PRO A 82 43.09 -26.17 -5.67
C PRO A 82 41.60 -26.51 -5.72
N ALA A 83 40.80 -26.03 -4.77
CA ALA A 83 39.36 -26.25 -4.74
C ALA A 83 38.64 -25.63 -5.95
N ILE A 84 39.07 -24.43 -6.39
CA ILE A 84 38.54 -23.76 -7.58
C ILE A 84 38.95 -24.54 -8.83
N GLN A 85 40.19 -25.02 -8.93
CA GLN A 85 40.65 -25.82 -10.08
C GLN A 85 39.90 -27.15 -10.20
N LEU A 86 39.76 -27.88 -9.08
CA LEU A 86 39.00 -29.13 -9.04
C LEU A 86 37.53 -28.89 -9.40
N GLY A 87 36.93 -27.81 -8.89
CA GLY A 87 35.58 -27.40 -9.26
C GLY A 87 35.47 -27.08 -10.76
N ALA A 88 36.43 -26.37 -11.35
CA ALA A 88 36.44 -26.04 -12.78
C ALA A 88 36.55 -27.26 -13.70
N ILE A 89 37.16 -28.36 -13.24
CA ILE A 89 37.25 -29.62 -13.99
C ILE A 89 35.91 -30.37 -14.00
N ASP A 90 35.17 -30.33 -12.89
CA ASP A 90 33.89 -31.03 -12.73
C ASP A 90 32.69 -30.19 -13.21
N ALA A 91 32.76 -28.87 -13.07
CA ALA A 91 31.70 -27.92 -13.39
C ALA A 91 31.14 -28.03 -14.83
N PRO A 92 31.92 -28.32 -15.89
CA PRO A 92 31.41 -28.48 -17.25
C PRO A 92 30.38 -29.61 -17.42
N ARG A 93 30.25 -30.53 -16.46
CA ARG A 93 29.22 -31.57 -16.48
C ARG A 93 27.82 -31.02 -16.19
N TYR A 94 27.74 -29.81 -15.63
CA TYR A 94 26.50 -29.15 -15.28
C TYR A 94 26.13 -28.12 -16.35
N GLN A 95 24.84 -28.05 -16.70
CA GLN A 95 24.35 -27.08 -17.67
C GLN A 95 24.23 -25.68 -17.04
N ASP A 96 23.78 -25.64 -15.79
CA ASP A 96 23.59 -24.42 -15.02
C ASP A 96 24.60 -24.29 -13.88
N PHE A 97 24.91 -23.04 -13.54
CA PHE A 97 25.68 -22.70 -12.37
C PHE A 97 24.95 -21.67 -11.51
N ALA A 98 25.01 -21.86 -10.19
CA ALA A 98 24.35 -21.01 -9.22
C ALA A 98 25.29 -20.56 -8.09
N PHE A 99 25.03 -19.38 -7.54
CA PHE A 99 25.64 -18.95 -6.28
C PHE A 99 24.68 -19.09 -5.12
N VAL A 100 25.15 -19.64 -4.02
CA VAL A 100 24.47 -19.58 -2.72
C VAL A 100 24.98 -18.35 -1.98
N ILE A 101 24.09 -17.45 -1.62
CA ILE A 101 24.45 -16.18 -0.97
C ILE A 101 23.62 -16.01 0.30
N TYR A 102 24.29 -15.67 1.40
CA TYR A 102 23.62 -15.26 2.63
C TYR A 102 23.53 -13.73 2.70
N TRP A 103 22.31 -13.21 2.88
CA TRP A 103 22.05 -11.78 3.02
C TRP A 103 22.88 -11.13 4.12
N SER A 104 23.08 -11.81 5.26
CA SER A 104 23.91 -11.33 6.38
C SER A 104 25.34 -11.01 5.92
N THR A 105 25.98 -11.96 5.24
CA THR A 105 27.36 -11.81 4.74
C THR A 105 27.46 -10.76 3.63
N ALA A 106 26.47 -10.70 2.74
CA ALA A 106 26.43 -9.68 1.68
C ALA A 106 26.29 -8.27 2.27
N ARG A 107 25.43 -8.09 3.28
CA ARG A 107 25.25 -6.82 4.00
C ARG A 107 26.53 -6.38 4.69
N LEU A 108 27.25 -7.29 5.35
CA LEU A 108 28.55 -7.00 5.98
C LEU A 108 29.62 -6.60 4.95
N ALA A 109 29.52 -7.09 3.71
CA ALA A 109 30.37 -6.70 2.59
C ALA A 109 29.91 -5.40 1.89
N GLY A 110 29.00 -4.64 2.50
CA GLY A 110 28.54 -3.34 2.02
C GLY A 110 27.37 -3.39 1.04
N CYS A 111 26.83 -4.57 0.71
CA CYS A 111 25.66 -4.68 -0.15
C CYS A 111 24.42 -4.11 0.52
N LYS A 112 23.66 -3.31 -0.23
CA LYS A 112 22.43 -2.65 0.24
C LYS A 112 21.18 -3.17 -0.45
N THR A 113 21.28 -3.62 -1.70
CA THR A 113 20.15 -4.11 -2.49
C THR A 113 20.44 -5.46 -3.15
N LEU A 114 19.39 -6.20 -3.51
CA LEU A 114 19.50 -7.42 -4.31
C LEU A 114 20.08 -7.14 -5.71
N ALA A 115 19.77 -5.99 -6.30
CA ALA A 115 20.34 -5.58 -7.59
C ALA A 115 21.88 -5.48 -7.54
N GLN A 116 22.44 -4.92 -6.46
CA GLN A 116 23.89 -4.88 -6.26
C GLN A 116 24.49 -6.28 -6.13
N ILE A 117 23.84 -7.15 -5.37
CA ILE A 117 24.28 -8.55 -5.24
C ILE A 117 24.29 -9.23 -6.61
N GLY A 118 23.21 -9.08 -7.39
CA GLY A 118 23.13 -9.62 -8.75
C GLY A 118 24.26 -9.14 -9.65
N ARG A 119 24.62 -7.84 -9.57
CA ARG A 119 25.73 -7.27 -10.34
C ARG A 119 27.10 -7.81 -9.91
N ALA A 120 27.34 -7.90 -8.59
CA ALA A 120 28.59 -8.45 -8.05
C ALA A 120 28.76 -9.93 -8.39
N ALA A 121 27.68 -10.70 -8.26
CA ALA A 121 27.59 -12.09 -8.64
C ALA A 121 27.84 -12.29 -10.14
N GLN A 122 27.20 -11.49 -11.00
CA GLN A 122 27.39 -11.57 -12.45
C GLN A 122 28.85 -11.35 -12.86
N ASN A 123 29.52 -10.34 -12.27
CA ASN A 123 30.93 -10.07 -12.57
C ASN A 123 31.82 -11.26 -12.18
N THR A 124 31.63 -11.79 -10.97
CA THR A 124 32.38 -12.95 -10.47
C THR A 124 32.08 -14.21 -11.28
N GLY A 125 30.83 -14.40 -11.69
CA GLY A 125 30.41 -15.50 -12.57
C GLY A 125 31.11 -15.45 -13.93
N ARG A 126 31.32 -14.26 -14.51
CA ARG A 126 32.12 -14.10 -15.75
C ARG A 126 33.58 -14.46 -15.53
N ASP A 127 34.15 -14.13 -14.38
CA ASP A 127 35.53 -14.48 -14.06
C ASP A 127 35.69 -15.99 -13.84
N LEU A 128 34.72 -16.65 -13.20
CA LEU A 128 34.68 -18.12 -13.10
C LEU A 128 34.49 -18.78 -14.47
N GLN A 129 33.66 -18.20 -15.33
CA GLN A 129 33.44 -18.72 -16.68
C GLN A 129 34.74 -18.75 -17.51
N ARG A 130 35.62 -17.76 -17.32
CA ARG A 130 36.93 -17.70 -18.00
C ARG A 130 37.87 -18.85 -17.63
N ILE A 131 37.68 -19.46 -16.47
CA ILE A 131 38.50 -20.58 -15.99
C ILE A 131 37.82 -21.95 -16.15
N GLY A 132 36.65 -22.00 -16.81
CA GLY A 132 35.99 -23.26 -17.21
C GLY A 132 34.64 -23.55 -16.54
N TYR A 133 34.12 -22.68 -15.65
CA TYR A 133 32.78 -22.88 -15.08
C TYR A 133 31.67 -22.57 -16.11
N PRO A 134 30.48 -23.19 -15.99
CA PRO A 134 29.29 -22.78 -16.74
C PRO A 134 28.89 -21.32 -16.41
N PRO A 135 28.10 -20.67 -17.29
CA PRO A 135 27.60 -19.33 -17.02
C PRO A 135 26.74 -19.32 -15.74
N LEU A 136 26.94 -18.30 -14.90
CA LEU A 136 26.11 -18.06 -13.73
C LEU A 136 24.71 -17.65 -14.17
N ASN A 137 23.73 -18.51 -13.93
CA ASN A 137 22.35 -18.28 -14.32
C ASN A 137 21.45 -17.98 -13.12
N LEU A 138 21.76 -18.51 -11.93
CA LEU A 138 20.88 -18.41 -10.75
C LEU A 138 21.64 -17.95 -9.49
N ILE A 139 20.95 -17.20 -8.64
CA ILE A 139 21.40 -16.91 -7.27
C ILE A 139 20.36 -17.46 -6.30
N ILE A 140 20.82 -18.32 -5.38
CA ILE A 140 20.04 -18.86 -4.28
C ILE A 140 20.29 -17.98 -3.05
N MET A 141 19.36 -17.07 -2.78
CA MET A 141 19.45 -16.10 -1.70
C MET A 141 18.87 -16.66 -0.40
N ASN A 142 19.70 -16.73 0.63
CA ASN A 142 19.33 -17.13 1.97
C ASN A 142 19.28 -15.89 2.88
N ALA A 143 18.23 -15.75 3.67
CA ALA A 143 18.12 -14.65 4.61
C ALA A 143 17.51 -15.13 5.92
N PHE A 144 18.09 -14.68 7.04
CA PHE A 144 17.61 -15.02 8.37
C PHE A 144 16.79 -13.86 8.93
N SER A 145 15.62 -14.16 9.48
CA SER A 145 14.77 -13.22 10.20
C SER A 145 13.94 -13.96 11.24
N ASN A 146 13.52 -13.26 12.29
CA ASN A 146 12.59 -13.77 13.30
C ASN A 146 11.12 -13.52 12.92
N ASP A 147 10.89 -13.14 11.67
CA ASP A 147 9.58 -12.78 11.15
C ASP A 147 8.68 -14.01 11.01
N THR A 148 7.38 -13.82 11.20
CA THR A 148 6.40 -14.91 11.08
C THR A 148 5.84 -15.02 9.66
N THR A 149 5.86 -13.93 8.89
CA THR A 149 5.45 -13.91 7.49
C THR A 149 6.64 -14.05 6.53
N PRO A 150 6.42 -14.55 5.30
CA PRO A 150 7.46 -14.65 4.28
C PRO A 150 8.23 -13.34 4.10
N LEU A 151 9.56 -13.39 4.12
CA LEU A 151 10.43 -12.22 4.20
C LEU A 151 10.37 -11.37 2.93
N TRP A 152 10.14 -11.98 1.77
CA TRP A 152 10.33 -11.40 0.44
C TRP A 152 9.13 -10.59 -0.09
N GLY A 153 8.39 -9.90 0.79
CA GLY A 153 7.19 -9.13 0.47
C GLY A 153 7.37 -7.62 0.15
N PRO A 154 6.29 -6.84 0.05
CA PRO A 154 6.35 -5.41 -0.33
C PRO A 154 7.18 -4.52 0.61
N ASN A 155 7.39 -4.97 1.85
CA ASN A 155 8.14 -4.23 2.87
C ASN A 155 9.59 -4.69 3.01
N SER A 156 10.08 -5.62 2.16
CA SER A 156 11.46 -6.08 2.23
C SER A 156 12.42 -4.94 1.94
N ILE A 157 13.33 -4.72 2.88
CA ILE A 157 14.28 -3.63 2.86
C ILE A 157 15.43 -3.81 1.86
N MET A 158 15.46 -4.95 1.17
CA MET A 158 16.53 -5.39 0.27
C MET A 158 16.25 -5.03 -1.20
N TYR A 159 15.03 -4.57 -1.52
CA TYR A 159 14.63 -4.26 -2.89
C TYR A 159 15.06 -2.88 -3.36
N ARG A 160 15.06 -1.90 -2.46
CA ARG A 160 15.18 -0.48 -2.81
C ARG A 160 16.45 0.15 -2.29
N SER A 161 16.94 1.12 -3.05
CA SER A 161 18.02 2.00 -2.61
C SER A 161 17.48 3.22 -1.86
N ALA A 162 18.32 3.84 -1.03
CA ALA A 162 18.08 5.18 -0.48
C ALA A 162 18.80 6.30 -1.27
N THR A 163 19.62 5.93 -2.27
CA THR A 163 20.44 6.85 -3.07
C THR A 163 20.44 6.46 -4.55
N SER A 164 20.59 7.42 -5.45
CA SER A 164 20.64 7.15 -6.89
C SER A 164 21.91 6.44 -7.36
N THR A 165 22.98 6.45 -6.55
CA THR A 165 24.28 5.82 -6.88
C THR A 165 24.27 4.31 -6.69
N VAL A 166 23.36 3.81 -5.86
CA VAL A 166 23.20 2.38 -5.61
C VAL A 166 22.06 1.85 -6.48
N PRO A 167 22.31 0.85 -7.35
CA PRO A 167 21.28 0.30 -8.22
C PRO A 167 20.21 -0.42 -7.39
N ASP A 168 18.96 -0.33 -7.82
CA ASP A 168 17.82 -1.05 -7.27
C ASP A 168 16.95 -1.66 -8.37
N GLY A 169 15.90 -2.40 -7.96
CA GLY A 169 15.05 -3.15 -8.87
C GLY A 169 15.50 -4.61 -9.08
N PRO A 170 14.99 -5.28 -10.13
CA PRO A 170 15.29 -6.68 -10.40
C PRO A 170 16.81 -6.91 -10.61
N PRO A 171 17.36 -8.01 -10.06
CA PRO A 171 18.78 -8.35 -10.22
C PRO A 171 19.13 -8.73 -11.66
N ALA A 172 20.40 -8.57 -12.02
CA ALA A 172 20.92 -8.90 -13.36
C ALA A 172 21.06 -10.41 -13.63
N VAL A 173 20.89 -11.23 -12.61
CA VAL A 173 20.91 -12.70 -12.62
C VAL A 173 19.66 -13.13 -11.89
N ASP A 174 18.97 -14.16 -12.38
CA ASP A 174 17.75 -14.64 -11.75
C ASP A 174 18.02 -15.02 -10.30
N MET A 175 17.07 -14.67 -9.42
CA MET A 175 17.18 -14.93 -7.98
C MET A 175 16.05 -15.82 -7.52
N MET A 176 16.43 -16.85 -6.78
CA MET A 176 15.55 -17.72 -6.02
C MET A 176 15.73 -17.38 -4.55
N LEU A 177 14.66 -16.91 -3.93
CA LEU A 177 14.68 -16.33 -2.58
C LEU A 177 14.10 -17.35 -1.59
N LEU A 178 14.90 -17.77 -0.61
CA LEU A 178 14.45 -18.66 0.46
C LEU A 178 13.95 -17.81 1.62
N ASP A 179 12.75 -18.09 2.11
CA ASP A 179 12.25 -17.47 3.33
C ASP A 179 13.08 -17.85 4.55
N GLN A 180 12.87 -17.15 5.66
CA GLN A 180 13.67 -17.27 6.88
C GLN A 180 13.72 -18.69 7.48
N LYS A 181 12.59 -19.41 7.44
CA LYS A 181 12.51 -20.79 7.97
C LYS A 181 13.27 -21.77 7.08
N GLU A 182 13.11 -21.64 5.77
CA GLU A 182 13.77 -22.51 4.80
C GLU A 182 15.26 -22.19 4.69
N SER A 183 15.65 -20.92 4.79
CA SER A 183 17.04 -20.49 4.89
C SER A 183 17.73 -21.11 6.11
N LEU A 184 17.04 -21.19 7.25
CA LEU A 184 17.57 -21.85 8.45
C LEU A 184 17.76 -23.35 8.24
N ARG A 185 16.77 -24.04 7.66
CA ARG A 185 16.87 -25.48 7.34
C ARG A 185 17.98 -25.75 6.33
N PHE A 186 18.07 -24.94 5.29
CA PHE A 186 19.12 -24.99 4.28
C PHE A 186 20.51 -24.80 4.92
N TYR A 187 20.66 -23.78 5.76
CA TYR A 187 21.91 -23.54 6.49
C TYR A 187 22.28 -24.70 7.42
N GLN A 188 21.35 -25.21 8.22
CA GLN A 188 21.62 -26.33 9.13
C GLN A 188 22.07 -27.58 8.39
N GLN A 189 21.46 -27.86 7.23
CA GLN A 189 21.77 -29.03 6.42
C GLN A 189 23.11 -28.91 5.68
N PHE A 190 23.43 -27.70 5.20
CA PHE A 190 24.55 -27.48 4.26
C PHE A 190 25.67 -26.57 4.79
N ARG A 191 25.66 -26.17 6.07
CA ARG A 191 26.75 -25.36 6.66
C ARG A 191 28.14 -25.97 6.55
N ALA A 192 28.21 -27.30 6.44
CA ALA A 192 29.46 -28.06 6.34
C ALA A 192 29.87 -28.35 4.89
N VAL A 193 29.12 -27.87 3.88
CA VAL A 193 29.45 -28.09 2.47
C VAL A 193 30.71 -27.29 2.14
N PRO A 194 31.81 -27.94 1.76
CA PRO A 194 33.10 -27.26 1.64
C PRO A 194 33.19 -26.35 0.40
N PHE A 195 32.36 -26.56 -0.65
CA PHE A 195 32.45 -25.74 -1.87
C PHE A 195 31.27 -25.84 -2.84
N LEU A 196 30.87 -27.07 -3.23
CA LEU A 196 29.93 -27.32 -4.34
C LEU A 196 28.80 -28.29 -3.91
N MET A 197 27.57 -28.00 -4.34
CA MET A 197 26.41 -28.89 -4.17
C MET A 197 25.64 -29.00 -5.49
N HIS A 198 24.91 -30.09 -5.72
CA HIS A 198 24.01 -30.18 -6.85
C HIS A 198 22.67 -29.51 -6.51
N PHE A 199 22.06 -28.84 -7.48
CA PHE A 199 20.74 -28.24 -7.29
C PHE A 199 19.83 -28.51 -8.49
N ARG A 200 18.53 -28.57 -8.21
CA ARG A 200 17.46 -28.44 -9.18
C ARG A 200 16.51 -27.36 -8.69
N ALA A 201 16.29 -26.35 -9.51
CA ALA A 201 15.48 -25.18 -9.21
C ALA A 201 14.35 -25.07 -10.24
N ILE A 202 13.12 -24.98 -9.76
CA ILE A 202 11.94 -24.74 -10.59
C ILE A 202 11.35 -23.39 -10.19
N GLN A 203 11.01 -22.56 -11.17
CA GLN A 203 10.51 -21.20 -10.97
C GLN A 203 9.22 -21.16 -10.15
N GLU A 204 9.15 -20.22 -9.20
CA GLU A 204 8.05 -20.05 -8.26
C GLU A 204 7.72 -18.57 -8.04
N PRO A 205 6.46 -18.15 -8.24
CA PRO A 205 6.08 -16.80 -7.82
C PRO A 205 6.37 -16.59 -6.33
N GLY A 206 6.06 -17.58 -5.49
CA GLY A 206 6.06 -17.45 -4.04
C GLY A 206 4.78 -16.77 -3.53
N ALA A 207 4.52 -16.92 -2.23
CA ALA A 207 3.22 -16.56 -1.63
C ALA A 207 2.82 -15.09 -1.83
N TRP A 208 3.80 -14.18 -1.88
CA TRP A 208 3.53 -12.77 -2.16
C TRP A 208 3.14 -12.53 -3.62
N ASN A 209 3.86 -13.10 -4.58
CA ASN A 209 3.58 -12.89 -5.99
C ASN A 209 2.32 -13.63 -6.45
N GLU A 210 1.95 -14.77 -5.84
CA GLU A 210 0.65 -15.40 -6.10
C GLU A 210 -0.51 -14.41 -5.93
N VAL A 211 -0.41 -13.54 -4.93
CA VAL A 211 -1.42 -12.51 -4.65
C VAL A 211 -1.21 -11.25 -5.50
N PHE A 212 0.00 -10.69 -5.51
CA PHE A 212 0.27 -9.39 -6.14
C PHE A 212 0.51 -9.45 -7.66
N LEU A 213 0.77 -10.64 -8.22
CA LEU A 213 0.76 -10.89 -9.68
C LEU A 213 -0.53 -11.57 -10.13
N SER A 214 -1.48 -11.83 -9.22
CA SER A 214 -2.79 -12.37 -9.58
C SER A 214 -3.49 -11.49 -10.61
N THR A 215 -4.23 -12.13 -11.52
CA THR A 215 -5.05 -11.44 -12.51
C THR A 215 -6.03 -10.46 -11.83
N GLY A 216 -6.60 -10.84 -10.68
CA GLY A 216 -7.54 -10.01 -9.95
C GLY A 216 -6.92 -8.69 -9.46
N TYR A 217 -5.73 -8.75 -8.84
CA TYR A 217 -5.05 -7.54 -8.36
C TYR A 217 -4.59 -6.66 -9.53
N ILE A 218 -4.07 -7.25 -10.61
CA ILE A 218 -3.66 -6.52 -11.81
C ILE A 218 -4.86 -5.81 -12.44
N VAL A 219 -5.99 -6.50 -12.63
CA VAL A 219 -7.23 -5.92 -13.17
C VAL A 219 -7.74 -4.79 -12.27
N TYR A 220 -7.68 -4.95 -10.94
CA TYR A 220 -8.03 -3.88 -10.00
C TYR A 220 -7.19 -2.61 -10.23
N ILE A 221 -5.86 -2.72 -10.27
CA ILE A 221 -4.97 -1.56 -10.49
C ILE A 221 -5.26 -0.89 -11.83
N TRP A 222 -5.45 -1.67 -12.91
CA TRP A 222 -5.77 -1.12 -14.23
C TRP A 222 -7.15 -0.46 -14.31
N MET A 223 -8.16 -1.01 -13.65
CA MET A 223 -9.48 -0.38 -13.56
C MET A 223 -9.40 0.96 -12.85
N VAL A 224 -8.68 1.02 -11.72
CA VAL A 224 -8.45 2.24 -10.96
C VAL A 224 -7.68 3.27 -11.79
N PHE A 225 -6.60 2.85 -12.48
CA PHE A 225 -5.83 3.67 -13.40
C PHE A 225 -6.69 4.27 -14.51
N ALA A 226 -7.47 3.43 -15.22
CA ALA A 226 -8.34 3.87 -16.31
C ALA A 226 -9.43 4.84 -15.82
N LEU A 227 -9.98 4.61 -14.63
CA LEU A 227 -10.97 5.50 -14.02
C LEU A 227 -10.38 6.89 -13.73
N VAL A 228 -9.20 6.96 -13.11
CA VAL A 228 -8.50 8.23 -12.84
C VAL A 228 -8.13 8.92 -14.15
N LEU A 229 -7.59 8.19 -15.13
CA LEU A 229 -7.19 8.74 -16.42
C LEU A 229 -8.39 9.33 -17.18
N ALA A 230 -9.51 8.60 -17.25
CA ALA A 230 -10.72 9.08 -17.91
C ALA A 230 -11.28 10.36 -17.24
N ALA A 231 -11.32 10.38 -15.90
CA ALA A 231 -11.74 11.56 -15.16
C ALA A 231 -10.80 12.76 -15.37
N PHE A 232 -9.49 12.50 -15.39
CA PHE A 232 -8.45 13.50 -15.62
C PHE A 232 -8.55 14.11 -17.02
N LEU A 233 -8.61 13.27 -18.07
CA LEU A 233 -8.76 13.72 -19.45
C LEU A 233 -10.04 14.51 -19.66
N TYR A 234 -11.16 14.07 -19.06
CA TYR A 234 -12.42 14.80 -19.11
C TYR A 234 -12.31 16.18 -18.43
N ALA A 235 -11.67 16.26 -17.26
CA ALA A 235 -11.46 17.53 -16.57
C ALA A 235 -10.51 18.47 -17.35
N LEU A 236 -9.45 17.92 -17.94
CA LEU A 236 -8.49 18.65 -18.76
C LEU A 236 -9.15 19.22 -20.02
N ALA A 237 -9.92 18.41 -20.76
CA ALA A 237 -10.65 18.85 -21.94
C ALA A 237 -11.61 20.01 -21.62
N ARG A 238 -12.25 19.96 -20.45
CA ARG A 238 -13.12 21.05 -19.98
C ARG A 238 -12.32 22.30 -19.62
N PHE A 239 -11.17 22.15 -18.97
CA PHE A 239 -10.29 23.28 -18.67
C PHE A 239 -9.79 23.96 -19.94
N VAL A 240 -9.34 23.19 -20.94
CA VAL A 240 -8.96 23.70 -22.27
C VAL A 240 -10.10 24.47 -22.92
N ARG A 241 -11.33 23.95 -22.86
CA ARG A 241 -12.49 24.70 -23.37
C ARG A 241 -12.72 26.03 -22.64
N LEU A 242 -12.48 26.11 -21.33
CA LEU A 242 -12.59 27.38 -20.60
C LEU A 242 -11.50 28.36 -20.98
N LEU A 243 -10.27 27.88 -21.24
CA LEU A 243 -9.16 28.68 -21.76
C LEU A 243 -9.54 29.29 -23.12
N ILE A 244 -10.02 28.46 -24.06
CA ILE A 244 -10.47 28.91 -25.38
C ILE A 244 -11.59 29.96 -25.26
N LEU A 245 -12.55 29.74 -24.36
CA LEU A 245 -13.64 30.68 -24.11
C LEU A 245 -13.23 31.90 -23.28
N ARG A 246 -11.96 32.02 -22.85
CA ARG A 246 -11.44 33.06 -21.94
C ARG A 246 -12.27 33.21 -20.67
N LYS A 247 -12.79 32.08 -20.15
CA LYS A 247 -13.61 31.97 -18.93
C LYS A 247 -12.89 31.14 -17.87
N THR A 248 -11.57 31.28 -17.79
CA THR A 248 -10.78 30.58 -16.78
C THR A 248 -11.23 31.01 -15.39
N PRO A 249 -11.32 30.06 -14.43
CA PRO A 249 -11.45 30.44 -13.04
C PRO A 249 -10.21 31.23 -12.63
N HIS A 250 -10.37 32.20 -11.73
CA HIS A 250 -9.27 33.00 -11.18
C HIS A 250 -9.09 32.71 -9.69
N GLY A 251 -7.90 33.03 -9.16
CA GLY A 251 -7.57 32.90 -7.74
C GLY A 251 -7.48 31.45 -7.26
N LEU A 252 -7.91 31.19 -6.02
CA LEU A 252 -7.78 29.90 -5.35
C LEU A 252 -8.37 28.72 -6.13
N ARG A 253 -9.44 28.93 -6.90
CA ARG A 253 -10.06 27.86 -7.70
C ARG A 253 -9.14 27.35 -8.82
N LEU A 254 -8.37 28.25 -9.45
CA LEU A 254 -7.39 27.88 -10.46
C LEU A 254 -6.26 27.08 -9.82
N CYS A 255 -5.76 27.54 -8.66
CA CYS A 255 -4.72 26.85 -7.90
C CYS A 255 -5.13 25.40 -7.56
N VAL A 256 -6.32 25.20 -6.97
CA VAL A 256 -6.83 23.86 -6.64
C VAL A 256 -6.92 22.95 -7.87
N MET A 257 -7.36 23.49 -9.02
CA MET A 257 -7.47 22.72 -10.26
C MET A 257 -6.10 22.32 -10.83
N LEU A 258 -5.13 23.23 -10.81
CA LEU A 258 -3.75 22.93 -11.25
C LEU A 258 -3.09 21.88 -10.34
N MET A 259 -3.24 22.03 -9.02
CA MET A 259 -2.75 21.05 -8.04
C MET A 259 -3.41 19.68 -8.23
N ALA A 260 -4.71 19.63 -8.51
CA ALA A 260 -5.41 18.38 -8.82
C ALA A 260 -4.88 17.71 -10.10
N PHE A 261 -4.50 18.47 -11.13
CA PHE A 261 -3.89 17.92 -12.34
C PHE A 261 -2.50 17.36 -12.07
N ILE A 262 -1.65 18.10 -11.35
CA ILE A 262 -0.32 17.63 -10.95
C ILE A 262 -0.45 16.35 -10.12
N TYR A 263 -1.36 16.34 -9.15
CA TYR A 263 -1.68 15.17 -8.34
C TYR A 263 -2.07 13.96 -9.21
N CYS A 264 -2.97 14.11 -10.18
CA CYS A 264 -3.41 13.01 -11.03
C CYS A 264 -2.28 12.46 -11.90
N ILE A 265 -1.38 13.32 -12.40
CA ILE A 265 -0.22 12.89 -13.18
C ILE A 265 0.69 12.00 -12.32
N PHE A 266 1.02 12.44 -11.10
CA PHE A 266 1.86 11.65 -10.18
C PHE A 266 1.16 10.37 -9.73
N LEU A 267 -0.14 10.40 -9.46
CA LEU A 267 -0.92 9.21 -9.10
C LEU A 267 -0.92 8.17 -10.23
N LEU A 268 -1.12 8.60 -11.48
CA LEU A 268 -1.07 7.70 -12.65
C LEU A 268 0.33 7.11 -12.84
N ALA A 269 1.38 7.92 -12.66
CA ALA A 269 2.76 7.43 -12.71
C ALA A 269 3.03 6.42 -11.57
N TYR A 270 2.56 6.69 -10.36
CA TYR A 270 2.71 5.82 -9.20
C TYR A 270 1.99 4.48 -9.36
N MET A 271 0.85 4.43 -10.05
CA MET A 271 0.17 3.15 -10.35
C MET A 271 0.95 2.26 -11.33
N ILE A 272 1.85 2.84 -12.13
CA ILE A 272 2.70 2.12 -13.09
C ILE A 272 4.03 1.74 -12.43
N VAL A 273 4.67 2.67 -11.72
CA VAL A 273 5.98 2.50 -11.10
C VAL A 273 5.83 1.88 -9.72
N THR A 274 6.40 0.69 -9.51
CA THR A 274 6.32 0.02 -8.21
C THR A 274 7.12 0.77 -7.14
N ASN A 275 6.61 0.78 -5.89
CA ASN A 275 7.27 1.35 -4.71
C ASN A 275 8.51 0.57 -4.22
N LEU A 276 8.92 -0.46 -4.98
CA LEU A 276 10.11 -1.28 -4.74
C LEU A 276 11.39 -0.65 -5.26
N SER A 277 11.28 0.46 -5.99
CA SER A 277 12.39 1.29 -6.41
C SER A 277 12.42 2.60 -5.62
N PHE A 278 13.59 3.22 -5.55
CA PHE A 278 13.79 4.55 -4.99
C PHE A 278 12.89 5.58 -5.67
N VAL A 279 12.82 5.55 -7.01
CA VAL A 279 11.93 6.43 -7.80
C VAL A 279 10.46 6.21 -7.43
N GLY A 280 10.02 4.96 -7.32
CA GLY A 280 8.66 4.64 -6.91
C GLY A 280 8.32 5.18 -5.53
N ARG A 281 9.26 5.11 -4.58
CA ARG A 281 9.08 5.67 -3.23
C ARG A 281 8.99 7.19 -3.23
N ILE A 282 9.79 7.87 -4.04
CA ILE A 282 9.69 9.33 -4.21
C ILE A 282 8.33 9.70 -4.85
N LEU A 283 7.88 8.97 -5.87
CA LEU A 283 6.56 9.16 -6.49
C LEU A 283 5.42 8.94 -5.50
N GLU A 284 5.52 7.91 -4.64
CA GLU A 284 4.56 7.65 -3.56
C GLU A 284 4.46 8.85 -2.62
N ASN A 285 5.61 9.33 -2.11
CA ASN A 285 5.67 10.49 -1.21
C ASN A 285 5.07 11.74 -1.86
N ILE A 286 5.45 12.05 -3.11
CA ILE A 286 4.89 13.16 -3.88
C ILE A 286 3.37 13.02 -4.02
N THR A 287 2.89 11.83 -4.36
CA THR A 287 1.47 11.52 -4.51
C THR A 287 0.70 11.73 -3.21
N VAL A 288 1.24 11.26 -2.08
CA VAL A 288 0.68 11.47 -0.73
C VAL A 288 0.51 12.97 -0.46
N ILE A 289 1.58 13.74 -0.64
CA ILE A 289 1.61 15.19 -0.40
C ILE A 289 0.52 15.87 -1.24
N PHE A 290 0.59 15.74 -2.55
CA PHE A 290 -0.36 16.39 -3.44
C PHE A 290 -1.80 15.95 -3.19
N SER A 291 -2.03 14.69 -2.79
CA SER A 291 -3.36 14.19 -2.45
C SER A 291 -3.98 14.94 -1.27
N VAL A 292 -3.19 15.19 -0.21
CA VAL A 292 -3.68 15.85 1.00
C VAL A 292 -3.77 17.35 0.77
N TYR A 293 -2.73 17.99 0.24
CA TYR A 293 -2.74 19.45 0.02
C TYR A 293 -3.83 19.90 -0.96
N THR A 294 -4.06 19.17 -2.05
CA THR A 294 -5.12 19.52 -3.00
C THR A 294 -6.50 19.47 -2.34
N LEU A 295 -6.72 18.43 -1.52
CA LEU A 295 -7.96 18.26 -0.78
C LEU A 295 -8.14 19.37 0.26
N GLU A 296 -7.11 19.68 1.04
CA GLU A 296 -7.15 20.75 2.04
C GLU A 296 -7.38 22.14 1.41
N LEU A 297 -6.76 22.44 0.27
CA LEU A 297 -7.03 23.67 -0.48
C LEU A 297 -8.47 23.73 -1.02
N LEU A 298 -9.03 22.59 -1.41
CA LEU A 298 -10.44 22.48 -1.82
C LEU A 298 -11.37 22.84 -0.67
N LEU A 299 -11.06 22.36 0.53
CA LEU A 299 -11.81 22.62 1.75
C LEU A 299 -11.70 24.07 2.18
N TRP A 300 -10.49 24.64 2.10
CA TRP A 300 -10.26 26.07 2.30
C TRP A 300 -11.14 26.90 1.34
N HIS A 301 -11.18 26.52 0.07
CA HIS A 301 -12.00 27.18 -0.94
C HIS A 301 -13.50 27.13 -0.58
N TRP A 302 -13.98 25.99 -0.10
CA TRP A 302 -15.38 25.81 0.31
C TRP A 302 -15.73 26.59 1.57
N ALA A 303 -14.86 26.59 2.58
CA ALA A 303 -15.05 27.39 3.78
C ALA A 303 -15.19 28.87 3.44
N MET A 304 -14.33 29.41 2.57
CA MET A 304 -14.41 30.79 2.09
C MET A 304 -15.71 31.09 1.34
N ARG A 305 -16.24 30.15 0.57
CA ARG A 305 -17.54 30.28 -0.12
C ARG A 305 -18.72 30.25 0.85
N SER A 306 -18.55 29.61 1.99
CA SER A 306 -19.59 29.43 3.01
C SER A 306 -19.76 30.64 3.94
N LYS A 307 -19.01 31.74 3.73
CA LYS A 307 -19.07 32.98 4.51
C LYS A 307 -20.44 33.66 4.63
N ASN A 308 -21.34 33.38 3.71
CA ASN A 308 -22.70 33.93 3.76
C ASN A 308 -23.66 33.06 4.58
N VAL A 309 -23.26 31.84 4.97
CA VAL A 309 -24.10 30.85 5.66
C VAL A 309 -23.66 30.63 7.10
N PHE A 310 -22.35 30.74 7.38
CA PHE A 310 -21.78 30.56 8.72
C PHE A 310 -21.32 31.87 9.32
N SER A 311 -21.24 31.93 10.64
CA SER A 311 -20.69 33.08 11.34
C SER A 311 -19.20 33.19 11.04
N ARG A 312 -18.69 34.44 11.06
CA ARG A 312 -17.27 34.73 10.82
C ARG A 312 -16.36 33.94 11.77
N ILE A 313 -16.76 33.80 13.04
CA ILE A 313 -16.01 33.06 14.07
C ILE A 313 -15.87 31.58 13.69
N THR A 314 -16.97 30.92 13.30
CA THR A 314 -16.96 29.50 12.93
C THR A 314 -16.07 29.25 11.71
N ILE A 315 -16.05 30.17 10.75
CA ILE A 315 -15.18 30.05 9.56
C ILE A 315 -13.71 30.25 9.93
N ILE A 316 -13.39 31.28 10.72
CA ILE A 316 -12.00 31.53 11.16
C ILE A 316 -11.48 30.33 11.95
N ALA A 317 -12.27 29.78 12.87
CA ALA A 317 -11.91 28.60 13.64
C ALA A 317 -11.63 27.40 12.71
N PHE A 318 -12.52 27.12 11.75
CA PHE A 318 -12.32 26.04 10.79
C PHE A 318 -11.08 26.23 9.91
N LEU A 319 -10.88 27.42 9.36
CA LEU A 319 -9.69 27.73 8.57
C LEU A 319 -8.41 27.60 9.39
N SER A 320 -8.44 27.97 10.67
CA SER A 320 -7.30 27.79 11.58
C SER A 320 -7.01 26.31 11.80
N CYS A 321 -8.04 25.48 12.02
CA CYS A 321 -7.88 24.03 12.13
C CYS A 321 -7.30 23.40 10.85
N VAL A 322 -7.79 23.81 9.67
CA VAL A 322 -7.25 23.38 8.37
C VAL A 322 -5.79 23.78 8.22
N ALA A 323 -5.43 25.02 8.58
CA ALA A 323 -4.04 25.49 8.52
C ALA A 323 -3.13 24.65 9.44
N VAL A 324 -3.56 24.37 10.66
CA VAL A 324 -2.82 23.51 11.61
C VAL A 324 -2.65 22.10 11.05
N HIS A 325 -3.71 21.50 10.47
CA HIS A 325 -3.63 20.17 9.87
C HIS A 325 -2.72 20.14 8.63
N MET A 326 -2.74 21.18 7.79
CA MET A 326 -1.77 21.34 6.69
C MET A 326 -0.33 21.39 7.21
N MET A 327 -0.06 22.16 8.28
CA MET A 327 1.27 22.24 8.89
C MET A 327 1.72 20.90 9.48
N MET A 328 0.83 20.17 10.18
CA MET A 328 1.14 18.83 10.68
C MET A 328 1.45 17.87 9.53
N THR A 329 0.67 17.93 8.44
CA THR A 329 0.92 17.14 7.23
C THR A 329 2.26 17.50 6.57
N LEU A 330 2.65 18.78 6.58
CA LEU A 330 3.97 19.21 6.12
C LEU A 330 5.08 18.56 6.95
N VAL A 331 4.97 18.57 8.28
CA VAL A 331 5.95 17.93 9.17
C VAL A 331 6.03 16.43 8.89
N MET A 332 4.88 15.75 8.78
CA MET A 332 4.85 14.32 8.41
C MET A 332 5.51 14.05 7.06
N THR A 333 5.30 14.96 6.10
CA THR A 333 5.92 14.87 4.77
C THR A 333 7.44 14.96 4.87
N VAL A 334 7.96 15.93 5.62
CA VAL A 334 9.40 16.09 5.83
C VAL A 334 9.99 14.84 6.48
N VAL A 335 9.31 14.27 7.48
CA VAL A 335 9.70 13.00 8.11
C VAL A 335 9.69 11.85 7.11
N ASN A 336 8.62 11.69 6.31
CA ASN A 336 8.53 10.62 5.30
C ASN A 336 9.58 10.77 4.19
N CYS A 337 9.91 11.99 3.80
CA CYS A 337 11.00 12.28 2.88
C CYS A 337 12.34 11.88 3.52
N TYR A 338 12.63 12.34 4.74
CA TYR A 338 13.83 11.96 5.48
C TYR A 338 13.98 10.43 5.55
N MET A 339 12.90 9.73 5.90
CA MET A 339 12.85 8.26 5.95
C MET A 339 13.04 7.58 4.58
N ALA A 340 12.69 8.24 3.47
CA ALA A 340 12.93 7.71 2.13
C ALA A 340 14.39 7.84 1.68
N PHE A 341 15.13 8.80 2.24
CA PHE A 341 16.56 9.01 1.98
C PHE A 341 17.46 8.33 3.01
N LYS A 342 16.91 7.84 4.13
CA LYS A 342 17.66 7.09 5.15
C LYS A 342 17.69 5.60 4.82
N TRP A 343 18.85 4.95 5.00
CA TRP A 343 18.94 3.50 4.85
C TRP A 343 18.13 2.79 5.93
N GLN A 344 17.35 1.78 5.52
CA GLN A 344 16.41 1.10 6.42
C GLN A 344 17.08 0.27 7.53
N TYR A 345 18.39 0.01 7.39
CA TYR A 345 19.18 -0.72 8.38
C TYR A 345 19.85 0.20 9.40
N GLU A 346 19.81 1.52 9.19
CA GLU A 346 20.32 2.48 10.15
C GLU A 346 19.31 2.66 11.27
N GLU A 347 19.81 2.59 12.51
CA GLU A 347 18.97 2.83 13.68
C GLU A 347 18.39 4.25 13.63
N LEU A 348 17.11 4.35 13.98
CA LEU A 348 16.44 5.63 14.10
C LEU A 348 16.79 6.23 15.45
N ASP A 349 17.00 7.54 15.47
CA ASP A 349 17.07 8.30 16.71
C ASP A 349 15.79 8.09 17.53
N ASP A 350 15.93 7.92 18.84
CA ASP A 350 14.80 7.60 19.74
C ASP A 350 13.68 8.65 19.65
N GLY A 351 14.05 9.93 19.49
CA GLY A 351 13.10 11.02 19.34
C GLY A 351 12.32 10.92 18.03
N LEU A 352 13.00 10.60 16.93
CA LEU A 352 12.36 10.36 15.64
C LEU A 352 11.46 9.10 15.68
N TYR A 353 11.92 8.05 16.33
CA TYR A 353 11.14 6.83 16.53
C TYR A 353 9.85 7.13 17.32
N ALA A 354 9.94 7.87 18.42
CA ALA A 354 8.78 8.30 19.20
C ALA A 354 7.83 9.19 18.38
N LEU A 355 8.36 10.11 17.58
CA LEU A 355 7.57 10.96 16.69
C LEU A 355 6.77 10.12 15.66
N ILE A 356 7.45 9.19 14.98
CA ILE A 356 6.80 8.28 14.03
C ILE A 356 5.74 7.44 14.74
N ARG A 357 6.07 6.91 15.93
CA ARG A 357 5.22 5.97 16.65
C ARG A 357 3.94 6.61 17.20
N TYR A 358 4.07 7.77 17.84
CA TYR A 358 2.98 8.35 18.64
C TYR A 358 2.30 9.54 17.96
N VAL A 359 3.01 10.33 17.15
CA VAL A 359 2.45 11.55 16.57
C VAL A 359 1.88 11.30 15.18
N LEU A 360 2.57 10.51 14.34
CA LEU A 360 2.18 10.25 12.95
C LEU A 360 0.75 9.67 12.81
N PRO A 361 0.30 8.69 13.63
CA PRO A 361 -1.06 8.17 13.55
C PRO A 361 -2.13 9.18 13.97
N GLY A 362 -1.76 10.16 14.80
CA GLY A 362 -2.67 11.19 15.31
C GLY A 362 -3.09 12.21 14.25
N VAL A 363 -2.25 12.51 13.27
CA VAL A 363 -2.55 13.58 12.31
C VAL A 363 -3.78 13.28 11.45
N PRO A 364 -3.94 12.09 10.83
CA PRO A 364 -5.18 11.77 10.09
C PRO A 364 -6.44 11.74 10.98
N ILE A 365 -6.30 11.42 12.27
CA ILE A 365 -7.42 11.44 13.24
C ILE A 365 -7.85 12.87 13.52
N ILE A 366 -6.89 13.79 13.68
CA ILE A 366 -7.16 15.23 13.82
C ILE A 366 -7.88 15.73 12.56
N GLY A 367 -7.41 15.36 11.37
CA GLY A 367 -8.10 15.64 10.12
C GLY A 367 -9.54 15.13 10.13
N LEU A 368 -9.74 13.84 10.45
CA LEU A 368 -11.07 13.23 10.55
C LEU A 368 -11.99 13.99 11.52
N ALA A 369 -11.50 14.41 12.68
CA ALA A 369 -12.27 15.15 13.66
C ALA A 369 -12.66 16.55 13.15
N ILE A 370 -11.70 17.29 12.58
CA ILE A 370 -11.95 18.61 11.97
C ILE A 370 -13.02 18.49 10.87
N PHE A 371 -12.90 17.50 9.99
CA PHE A 371 -13.86 17.29 8.90
C PHE A 371 -15.21 16.81 9.38
N GLY A 372 -15.24 15.83 10.29
CA GLY A 372 -16.48 15.27 10.81
C GLY A 372 -17.32 16.32 11.52
N ILE A 373 -16.71 17.12 12.38
CA ILE A 373 -17.38 18.19 13.13
C ILE A 373 -17.87 19.26 12.15
N TRP A 374 -17.01 19.77 11.27
CA TRP A 374 -17.39 20.79 10.30
C TRP A 374 -18.54 20.33 9.40
N PHE A 375 -18.45 19.10 8.90
CA PHE A 375 -19.46 18.52 8.05
C PHE A 375 -20.81 18.39 8.79
N GLY A 376 -20.80 17.89 10.04
CA GLY A 376 -21.98 17.79 10.88
C GLY A 376 -22.65 19.15 11.10
N VAL A 377 -21.86 20.19 11.39
CA VAL A 377 -22.37 21.57 11.55
C VAL A 377 -22.95 22.11 10.24
N CYS A 378 -22.29 21.85 9.11
CA CYS A 378 -22.81 22.25 7.80
C CYS A 378 -24.14 21.55 7.48
N ALA A 379 -24.22 20.24 7.74
CA ALA A 379 -25.42 19.45 7.52
C ALA A 379 -26.61 19.93 8.34
N TYR A 380 -26.36 20.21 9.61
CA TYR A 380 -27.37 20.74 10.51
C TYR A 380 -27.92 22.08 10.02
N ARG A 381 -27.06 23.02 9.62
CA ARG A 381 -27.49 24.36 9.19
C ARG A 381 -28.17 24.37 7.83
N VAL A 382 -27.62 23.65 6.85
CA VAL A 382 -28.15 23.68 5.48
C VAL A 382 -29.49 22.94 5.36
N ARG A 383 -29.84 22.06 6.30
CA ARG A 383 -31.18 21.46 6.40
C ARG A 383 -32.30 22.50 6.43
N ARG A 384 -32.03 23.73 6.88
CA ARG A 384 -33.01 24.83 6.93
C ARG A 384 -33.23 25.57 5.60
N HIS A 385 -32.40 25.33 4.59
CA HIS A 385 -32.46 26.05 3.30
C HIS A 385 -32.77 25.08 2.13
N PRO A 386 -34.05 24.98 1.70
CA PRO A 386 -34.46 24.00 0.68
C PRO A 386 -33.78 24.20 -0.68
N GLU A 387 -33.51 25.46 -1.07
CA GLU A 387 -32.80 25.79 -2.32
C GLU A 387 -31.34 25.31 -2.32
N ALA A 388 -30.70 25.28 -1.15
CA ALA A 388 -29.32 24.82 -1.00
C ALA A 388 -29.20 23.30 -0.90
N ARG A 389 -30.32 22.58 -0.73
CA ARG A 389 -30.35 21.15 -0.40
C ARG A 389 -29.69 20.26 -1.46
N SER A 390 -29.81 20.59 -2.76
CA SER A 390 -29.19 19.80 -3.83
C SER A 390 -27.67 19.94 -3.85
N ARG A 391 -27.15 21.16 -3.72
CA ARG A 391 -25.71 21.43 -3.63
C ARG A 391 -25.12 20.88 -2.34
N PHE A 392 -25.91 20.93 -1.27
CA PHE A 392 -25.56 20.35 0.01
C PHE A 392 -25.44 18.83 -0.04
N LEU A 393 -26.33 18.15 -0.79
CA LEU A 393 -26.23 16.71 -1.00
C LEU A 393 -24.91 16.35 -1.70
N GLN A 394 -24.50 17.12 -2.72
CA GLN A 394 -23.21 16.92 -3.40
C GLN A 394 -22.04 17.11 -2.43
N LEU A 395 -22.07 18.20 -1.66
CA LEU A 395 -21.06 18.50 -0.65
C LEU A 395 -20.99 17.41 0.42
N THR A 396 -22.14 16.85 0.81
CA THR A 396 -22.25 15.75 1.76
C THR A 396 -21.56 14.51 1.25
N VAL A 397 -21.89 14.08 0.04
CA VAL A 397 -21.27 12.90 -0.57
C VAL A 397 -19.75 13.06 -0.63
N PHE A 398 -19.26 14.21 -1.08
CA PHE A 398 -17.81 14.46 -1.13
C PHE A 398 -17.16 14.52 0.25
N SER A 399 -17.83 15.11 1.24
CA SER A 399 -17.31 15.18 2.62
C SER A 399 -17.27 13.80 3.27
N THR A 400 -18.30 12.97 3.08
CA THR A 400 -18.34 11.60 3.59
C THR A 400 -17.27 10.74 2.94
N LEU A 401 -17.08 10.84 1.61
CA LEU A 401 -16.00 10.14 0.91
C LEU A 401 -14.63 10.58 1.42
N THR A 402 -14.44 11.87 1.63
CA THR A 402 -13.20 12.43 2.17
C THR A 402 -12.92 11.92 3.59
N ALA A 403 -13.92 11.98 4.47
CA ALA A 403 -13.84 11.48 5.83
C ALA A 403 -13.52 9.97 5.86
N ALA A 404 -14.12 9.18 4.97
CA ALA A 404 -13.79 7.76 4.82
C ALA A 404 -12.32 7.55 4.45
N THR A 405 -11.73 8.40 3.59
CA THR A 405 -10.29 8.29 3.29
C THR A 405 -9.40 8.64 4.48
N PHE A 406 -9.79 9.59 5.35
CA PHE A 406 -9.05 9.89 6.57
C PHE A 406 -9.19 8.79 7.62
N ALA A 407 -10.38 8.24 7.79
CA ALA A 407 -10.62 7.11 8.69
C ALA A 407 -9.83 5.87 8.24
N SER A 408 -9.84 5.56 6.94
CA SER A 408 -9.03 4.49 6.36
C SER A 408 -7.53 4.76 6.57
N SER A 409 -7.03 5.96 6.26
CA SER A 409 -5.61 6.32 6.48
C SER A 409 -5.22 6.22 7.97
N SER A 410 -6.11 6.61 8.89
CA SER A 410 -5.89 6.50 10.33
C SER A 410 -5.78 5.05 10.75
N ALA A 411 -6.69 4.19 10.30
CA ALA A 411 -6.66 2.77 10.60
C ALA A 411 -5.38 2.11 10.07
N LEU A 412 -4.97 2.45 8.84
CA LEU A 412 -3.71 1.97 8.26
C LEU A 412 -2.50 2.40 9.11
N ASN A 413 -2.42 3.67 9.49
CA ASN A 413 -1.31 4.17 10.31
C ASN A 413 -1.32 3.54 11.70
N ILE A 414 -2.47 3.39 12.35
CA ILE A 414 -2.57 2.75 13.67
C ILE A 414 -2.08 1.30 13.59
N VAL A 415 -2.54 0.52 12.60
CA VAL A 415 -2.15 -0.89 12.51
C VAL A 415 -0.68 -1.04 12.17
N THR A 416 -0.15 -0.24 11.25
CA THR A 416 1.25 -0.33 10.82
C THR A 416 2.24 0.22 11.85
N VAL A 417 1.84 1.20 12.66
CA VAL A 417 2.75 1.93 13.58
C VAL A 417 2.54 1.54 15.05
N LEU A 418 1.29 1.44 15.51
CA LEU A 418 0.94 1.16 16.91
C LEU A 418 0.64 -0.31 17.17
N GLY A 419 0.50 -1.12 16.12
CA GLY A 419 0.27 -2.55 16.24
C GLY A 419 1.27 -3.17 17.23
N PRO A 420 0.83 -4.02 18.18
CA PRO A 420 1.75 -4.76 19.04
C PRO A 420 2.66 -5.70 18.24
N LYS A 421 2.27 -5.93 16.98
CA LYS A 421 2.86 -6.78 15.98
C LYS A 421 3.81 -5.97 15.11
N ARG A 422 5.05 -6.41 14.94
CA ARG A 422 5.96 -5.80 13.96
C ARG A 422 5.33 -5.89 12.56
N ALA A 423 5.69 -5.00 11.63
CA ALA A 423 5.19 -5.07 10.24
C ALA A 423 5.38 -6.47 9.60
N SER A 424 6.32 -7.24 10.12
CA SER A 424 6.62 -8.62 9.78
C SER A 424 5.69 -9.70 10.34
N GLU A 425 4.60 -9.30 11.00
CA GLU A 425 3.54 -10.20 11.46
C GLU A 425 2.22 -9.95 10.73
N LEU A 426 2.16 -8.94 9.85
CA LEU A 426 1.00 -8.70 9.02
C LEU A 426 0.88 -9.80 7.98
N THR A 427 -0.28 -10.44 7.92
CA THR A 427 -0.52 -11.48 6.92
C THR A 427 -0.51 -10.91 5.51
N ILE A 428 -0.29 -11.77 4.52
CA ILE A 428 -0.27 -11.39 3.10
C ILE A 428 -1.59 -10.68 2.72
N HIS A 429 -2.73 -11.22 3.17
CA HIS A 429 -4.04 -10.63 2.90
C HIS A 429 -4.27 -9.30 3.61
N GLN A 430 -3.76 -9.11 4.82
CA GLN A 430 -3.83 -7.80 5.51
C GLN A 430 -3.03 -6.75 4.74
N THR A 431 -1.83 -7.12 4.30
CA THR A 431 -0.97 -6.24 3.51
C THR A 431 -1.61 -5.88 2.17
N LEU A 432 -2.20 -6.86 1.48
CA LEU A 432 -2.99 -6.63 0.26
C LEU A 432 -4.16 -5.67 0.51
N ALA A 433 -4.94 -5.88 1.58
CA ALA A 433 -6.08 -5.04 1.91
C ALA A 433 -5.64 -3.59 2.17
N PHE A 434 -4.47 -3.41 2.79
CA PHE A 434 -3.88 -2.09 3.02
C PHE A 434 -3.44 -1.40 1.74
N ASP A 435 -2.82 -2.13 0.83
CA ASP A 435 -2.42 -1.63 -0.48
C ASP A 435 -3.64 -1.21 -1.32
N VAL A 436 -4.68 -2.06 -1.38
CA VAL A 436 -5.97 -1.76 -2.04
C VAL A 436 -6.64 -0.54 -1.40
N ALA A 437 -6.68 -0.45 -0.07
CA ALA A 437 -7.25 0.70 0.63
C ALA A 437 -6.48 1.99 0.33
N MET A 438 -5.15 1.92 0.25
CA MET A 438 -4.30 3.06 -0.09
C MET A 438 -4.61 3.59 -1.51
N PHE A 439 -4.62 2.71 -2.53
CA PHE A 439 -4.94 3.11 -3.90
C PHE A 439 -6.38 3.62 -4.04
N ALA A 440 -7.34 3.00 -3.34
CA ALA A 440 -8.72 3.47 -3.27
C ALA A 440 -8.80 4.88 -2.67
N ASN A 441 -8.09 5.16 -1.58
CA ASN A 441 -8.04 6.47 -0.94
C ASN A 441 -7.52 7.54 -1.90
N TYR A 442 -6.40 7.29 -2.58
CA TYR A 442 -5.86 8.24 -3.55
C TYR A 442 -6.83 8.49 -4.71
N THR A 443 -7.44 7.42 -5.22
CA THR A 443 -8.40 7.50 -6.32
C THR A 443 -9.63 8.30 -5.93
N VAL A 444 -10.22 8.03 -4.77
CA VAL A 444 -11.38 8.78 -4.27
C VAL A 444 -11.02 10.25 -4.10
N ARG A 445 -9.86 10.58 -3.52
CA ARG A 445 -9.41 11.98 -3.38
C ARG A 445 -9.25 12.66 -4.74
N ALA A 446 -8.65 11.97 -5.73
CA ALA A 446 -8.47 12.49 -7.08
C ALA A 446 -9.82 12.77 -7.75
N LEU A 447 -10.74 11.80 -7.70
CA LEU A 447 -12.08 11.94 -8.27
C LEU A 447 -12.88 13.06 -7.60
N VAL A 448 -12.79 13.22 -6.27
CA VAL A 448 -13.42 14.34 -5.56
C VAL A 448 -12.84 15.68 -6.03
N CYS A 449 -11.50 15.80 -6.09
CA CYS A 449 -10.84 17.02 -6.53
C CYS A 449 -11.22 17.39 -7.98
N LEU A 450 -11.22 16.42 -8.89
CA LEU A 450 -11.61 16.60 -10.29
C LEU A 450 -13.11 16.90 -10.45
N ALA A 451 -13.97 16.25 -9.68
CA ALA A 451 -15.42 16.46 -9.75
C ALA A 451 -15.81 17.87 -9.29
N VAL A 452 -15.19 18.36 -8.22
CA VAL A 452 -15.50 19.68 -7.65
C VAL A 452 -14.88 20.81 -8.49
N THR A 453 -13.65 20.61 -8.98
CA THR A 453 -13.02 21.58 -9.89
C THR A 453 -13.70 21.60 -11.26
N GLY A 454 -14.33 20.49 -11.66
CA GLY A 454 -15.08 20.29 -12.90
C GLY A 454 -16.14 21.35 -13.17
N VAL A 455 -15.71 22.45 -13.79
CA VAL A 455 -16.54 23.61 -14.14
C VAL A 455 -17.68 23.16 -15.05
N ALA A 456 -18.94 23.30 -14.60
CA ALA A 456 -20.15 23.03 -15.39
C ALA A 456 -19.95 23.43 -16.85
N TRP A 457 -20.23 22.53 -17.80
CA TRP A 457 -20.04 22.82 -19.22
C TRP A 457 -20.70 24.16 -19.49
N PRO A 458 -19.95 25.16 -19.99
CA PRO A 458 -20.53 26.46 -20.23
C PRO A 458 -21.67 26.23 -21.21
N LYS A 459 -22.90 26.34 -20.70
CA LYS A 459 -24.07 26.36 -21.57
C LYS A 459 -23.83 27.56 -22.45
N LEU A 460 -23.73 27.34 -23.77
CA LEU A 460 -23.90 28.44 -24.70
C LEU A 460 -25.24 29.04 -24.28
N LYS A 461 -25.22 30.26 -23.71
CA LYS A 461 -26.45 31.02 -23.65
C LYS A 461 -26.75 31.24 -25.12
N THR A 462 -27.58 30.38 -25.70
CA THR A 462 -28.17 30.62 -27.01
C THR A 462 -28.69 32.03 -26.87
N ARG A 463 -28.03 32.99 -27.55
CA ARG A 463 -28.49 34.38 -27.52
C ARG A 463 -29.95 34.23 -27.89
N ALA A 464 -30.84 34.52 -26.93
CA ALA A 464 -32.26 34.53 -27.24
C ALA A 464 -32.33 35.40 -28.49
N PRO A 465 -32.82 34.88 -29.63
CA PRO A 465 -32.94 35.71 -30.82
C PRO A 465 -33.63 36.96 -30.33
N VAL A 466 -33.01 38.12 -30.55
CA VAL A 466 -33.60 39.41 -30.22
C VAL A 466 -34.86 39.47 -31.07
N ARG A 467 -35.96 38.93 -30.54
CA ARG A 467 -37.28 39.11 -31.10
C ARG A 467 -37.54 40.58 -30.85
N MET A 468 -37.28 41.40 -31.87
CA MET A 468 -37.97 42.67 -32.02
C MET A 468 -39.46 42.32 -32.09
N SER A 469 -40.13 42.28 -30.94
CA SER A 469 -41.57 42.10 -30.88
C SER A 469 -42.22 43.44 -31.18
N LEU A 470 -42.62 43.64 -32.43
CA LEU A 470 -43.42 44.79 -32.87
C LEU A 470 -44.93 44.50 -32.89
N THR A 471 -45.39 43.43 -32.23
CA THR A 471 -46.80 43.05 -32.25
C THR A 471 -47.33 42.71 -30.86
N SER A 472 -48.23 43.57 -30.39
CA SER A 472 -49.06 43.43 -29.21
C SER A 472 -50.07 42.29 -29.41
N ARG A 473 -49.75 41.09 -28.93
CA ARG A 473 -50.77 40.07 -28.66
C ARG A 473 -50.45 39.35 -27.34
N PRO A 474 -51.40 39.25 -26.40
CA PRO A 474 -51.19 38.52 -25.15
C PRO A 474 -51.19 37.03 -25.48
N LEU A 475 -50.00 36.44 -25.62
CA LEU A 475 -49.85 35.00 -25.75
C LEU A 475 -49.54 34.42 -24.38
N GLU A 476 -50.46 33.59 -23.92
CA GLU A 476 -50.40 32.82 -22.68
C GLU A 476 -49.08 32.00 -22.65
N MET A 477 -48.16 32.41 -21.76
CA MET A 477 -46.87 31.77 -21.59
C MET A 477 -47.06 30.43 -20.87
N THR A 478 -47.12 29.35 -21.65
CA THR A 478 -46.85 28.03 -21.10
C THR A 478 -45.38 27.95 -20.68
N PRO A 479 -45.09 27.48 -19.44
CA PRO A 479 -43.72 27.42 -18.94
C PRO A 479 -42.90 26.46 -19.80
N ARG A 480 -42.00 27.02 -20.59
CA ARG A 480 -41.08 26.28 -21.46
C ARG A 480 -40.22 25.38 -20.60
N GLU A 481 -40.42 24.06 -20.71
CA GLU A 481 -39.61 23.04 -20.04
C GLU A 481 -38.12 23.23 -20.38
N GLU A 482 -37.37 23.74 -19.41
CA GLU A 482 -35.91 23.74 -19.50
C GLU A 482 -35.44 22.30 -19.64
N THR A 483 -34.76 22.00 -20.75
CA THR A 483 -34.09 20.72 -20.99
C THR A 483 -33.05 20.49 -19.91
N THR A 484 -33.47 19.75 -18.90
CA THR A 484 -32.67 19.49 -17.72
C THR A 484 -31.47 18.63 -18.08
N SER A 485 -30.27 19.19 -17.92
CA SER A 485 -29.01 18.51 -18.23
C SER A 485 -28.93 17.15 -17.53
N ARG A 486 -28.36 16.15 -18.21
CA ARG A 486 -28.26 14.75 -17.77
C ARG A 486 -27.73 14.60 -16.32
N SER A 487 -26.77 15.43 -15.90
CA SER A 487 -26.27 15.46 -14.52
C SER A 487 -27.32 15.91 -13.50
N GLY A 488 -28.12 16.93 -13.82
CA GLY A 488 -29.25 17.38 -13.00
C GLY A 488 -30.38 16.36 -12.91
N ARG A 489 -30.50 15.45 -13.87
CA ARG A 489 -31.43 14.30 -13.80
C ARG A 489 -30.93 13.25 -12.82
N ALA A 490 -29.63 12.91 -12.84
CA ALA A 490 -29.01 11.99 -11.88
C ALA A 490 -29.09 12.50 -10.42
N TRP A 491 -28.82 13.78 -10.19
CA TRP A 491 -28.94 14.36 -8.85
C TRP A 491 -30.38 14.47 -8.36
N ARG A 492 -31.35 14.71 -9.25
CA ARG A 492 -32.78 14.67 -8.89
C ARG A 492 -33.25 13.26 -8.55
N LEU A 493 -32.73 12.24 -9.24
CA LEU A 493 -32.93 10.83 -8.89
C LEU A 493 -32.36 10.50 -7.50
N LEU A 494 -31.14 10.93 -7.19
CA LEU A 494 -30.58 10.77 -5.84
C LEU A 494 -31.42 11.52 -4.80
N ALA A 495 -31.79 12.79 -5.06
CA ALA A 495 -32.58 13.58 -4.13
C ALA A 495 -34.00 13.04 -3.91
N SER A 496 -34.62 12.42 -4.91
CA SER A 496 -35.96 11.82 -4.79
C SER A 496 -35.95 10.59 -3.89
N VAL A 497 -34.86 9.81 -3.89
CA VAL A 497 -34.66 8.68 -2.96
C VAL A 497 -34.69 9.16 -1.51
N PHE A 498 -33.99 10.26 -1.20
CA PHE A 498 -33.97 10.83 0.15
C PHE A 498 -35.29 11.51 0.57
N ASN A 499 -36.11 11.96 -0.39
CA ASN A 499 -37.41 12.58 -0.09
C ASN A 499 -38.54 11.58 0.13
N ARG A 500 -38.44 10.35 -0.39
CA ARG A 500 -39.49 9.31 -0.24
C ARG A 500 -39.67 8.77 1.18
N SER A 501 -38.76 9.09 2.11
CA SER A 501 -38.82 8.63 3.52
C SER A 501 -39.80 9.41 4.42
N LYS A 502 -40.59 10.35 3.87
CA LYS A 502 -41.52 11.20 4.64
C LYS A 502 -43.00 10.98 4.31
N SER A 503 -43.37 9.83 3.74
CA SER A 503 -44.78 9.42 3.77
C SER A 503 -45.11 8.97 5.20
N THR A 504 -45.55 9.93 6.02
CA THR A 504 -46.30 9.67 7.25
C THR A 504 -47.44 8.71 6.87
N PRO A 505 -47.61 7.56 7.53
CA PRO A 505 -48.81 6.76 7.31
C PRO A 505 -50.00 7.64 7.68
N SER A 506 -50.95 7.75 6.74
CA SER A 506 -52.25 8.36 6.99
C SER A 506 -52.86 7.65 8.20
N ARG A 507 -52.94 8.37 9.30
CA ARG A 507 -53.69 7.96 10.49
C ARG A 507 -55.16 8.09 10.10
N ASP A 508 -55.70 7.01 9.53
CA ASP A 508 -57.12 6.92 9.26
C ASP A 508 -57.89 7.05 10.56
N GLN A 509 -58.82 8.00 10.54
CA GLN A 509 -59.88 8.17 11.50
C GLN A 509 -60.81 6.96 11.40
N SER A 510 -60.84 6.13 12.42
CA SER A 510 -62.02 5.34 12.77
C SER A 510 -62.50 5.78 14.15
N GLN A 511 -63.49 6.66 14.15
CA GLN A 511 -64.41 6.82 15.27
C GLN A 511 -65.15 5.50 15.49
N GLY A 512 -65.25 5.05 16.75
CA GLY A 512 -65.94 3.83 17.12
C GLY A 512 -66.17 3.76 18.63
N LEU A 513 -67.38 4.15 19.01
CA LEU A 513 -68.07 4.10 20.30
C LEU A 513 -67.89 2.78 21.10
N TRP A 514 -68.39 2.80 22.36
CA TRP A 514 -68.55 1.73 23.38
C TRP A 514 -67.42 1.69 24.43
N SER A 515 -67.66 1.44 25.73
CA SER A 515 -68.81 1.39 26.63
C SER A 515 -68.20 1.06 28.01
N LYS A 516 -68.70 1.65 29.10
CA LYS A 516 -68.29 1.31 30.47
C LYS A 516 -68.91 -0.02 30.90
N SER A 517 -68.12 -0.96 31.40
CA SER A 517 -68.52 -1.87 32.48
C SER A 517 -67.28 -2.53 33.10
N GLY A 518 -67.16 -2.44 34.42
CA GLY A 518 -66.09 -3.10 35.17
C GLY A 518 -66.38 -4.56 35.50
N ALA A 519 -65.32 -5.33 35.75
CA ALA A 519 -65.30 -6.47 36.65
C ALA A 519 -63.84 -6.95 36.91
N LYS A 520 -63.53 -7.05 38.21
CA LYS A 520 -62.60 -7.92 38.96
C LYS A 520 -61.59 -8.83 38.20
N SER A 521 -60.29 -8.67 38.53
CA SER A 521 -59.29 -9.62 39.12
C SER A 521 -59.35 -11.14 38.84
N PRO A 522 -58.30 -11.97 39.05
CA PRO A 522 -56.82 -11.81 39.02
C PRO A 522 -56.14 -12.85 38.08
N ALA A 523 -54.82 -12.72 37.82
CA ALA A 523 -53.88 -13.85 37.80
C ALA A 523 -52.49 -13.38 37.33
N ALA A 524 -51.52 -13.48 38.23
CA ALA A 524 -50.10 -13.49 37.94
C ALA A 524 -49.68 -14.93 37.61
N GLN A 525 -48.94 -15.15 36.52
CA GLN A 525 -47.95 -16.25 36.41
C GLN A 525 -47.24 -16.24 35.06
N ALA A 526 -45.92 -16.52 35.13
CA ALA A 526 -44.99 -16.90 34.06
C ALA A 526 -44.73 -15.82 32.96
N THR A 527 -43.50 -15.45 32.61
CA THR A 527 -42.36 -16.32 32.31
C THR A 527 -41.07 -15.51 32.42
N ASN A 528 -40.24 -15.81 33.42
CA ASN A 528 -38.85 -15.39 33.54
C ASN A 528 -38.08 -16.63 33.96
N GLN A 529 -37.38 -17.27 33.01
CA GLN A 529 -36.27 -18.21 33.22
C GLN A 529 -36.01 -18.92 31.89
N VAL A 530 -34.90 -18.59 31.22
CA VAL A 530 -33.86 -19.51 30.73
C VAL A 530 -32.68 -18.62 30.32
N ILE A 531 -31.45 -19.10 30.58
CA ILE A 531 -30.12 -18.49 30.38
C ILE A 531 -29.50 -18.00 31.69
N ALA A 532 -29.30 -18.96 32.60
CA ALA A 532 -28.29 -18.95 33.64
C ALA A 532 -27.86 -20.40 33.89
N SER A 533 -27.04 -20.95 32.99
CA SER A 533 -26.23 -22.15 33.27
C SER A 533 -25.13 -22.25 32.21
N ASN A 534 -23.98 -21.67 32.51
CA ASN A 534 -22.64 -22.12 32.06
C ASN A 534 -21.60 -21.12 32.58
N MET A 535 -21.53 -21.00 33.91
CA MET A 535 -20.37 -20.54 34.64
C MET A 535 -20.21 -21.53 35.79
N ASP A 536 -19.50 -22.62 35.52
CA ASP A 536 -18.84 -23.47 36.51
C ASP A 536 -18.15 -24.62 35.76
N LYS A 537 -16.98 -24.31 35.20
CA LYS A 537 -15.91 -25.25 34.84
C LYS A 537 -14.74 -24.47 34.24
N LEU A 538 -13.84 -24.04 35.12
CA LEU A 538 -12.38 -23.94 34.90
C LEU A 538 -11.77 -23.18 36.10
N SER A 539 -11.85 -23.82 37.25
CA SER A 539 -10.89 -23.65 38.34
C SER A 539 -10.00 -24.87 38.26
N ILE A 540 -8.76 -24.68 37.80
CA ILE A 540 -7.52 -25.41 38.11
C ILE A 540 -6.45 -24.81 37.19
N GLU A 541 -5.27 -24.54 37.78
CA GLU A 541 -4.06 -23.94 37.20
C GLU A 541 -4.03 -22.41 37.06
N ASN A 542 -3.79 -21.75 38.19
CA ASN A 542 -2.91 -20.56 38.20
C ASN A 542 -2.22 -20.44 39.55
N THR A 543 -1.11 -21.18 39.68
CA THR A 543 -0.11 -20.98 40.73
C THR A 543 1.26 -21.07 40.05
N LEU A 544 1.86 -19.91 39.80
CA LEU A 544 3.30 -19.56 39.77
C LEU A 544 3.46 -18.37 38.81
N SER A 545 3.65 -17.17 39.32
CA SER A 545 4.93 -16.62 39.78
C SER A 545 5.36 -15.52 38.80
N THR A 546 5.04 -14.31 39.24
CA THR A 546 5.67 -13.06 38.85
C THR A 546 7.20 -13.18 39.00
N LYS A 547 7.89 -13.38 37.88
CA LYS A 547 9.33 -13.09 37.77
C LYS A 547 9.56 -12.06 36.67
N SER A 548 10.26 -11.02 37.10
CA SER A 548 10.84 -9.91 36.35
C SER A 548 11.27 -10.29 34.93
N SER A 549 10.81 -9.51 33.95
CA SER A 549 11.24 -9.56 32.55
C SER A 549 12.58 -8.85 32.37
N SER A 550 13.60 -9.31 33.10
CA SER A 550 14.99 -8.85 33.00
C SER A 550 16.01 -9.97 32.75
N ASP A 551 15.58 -11.25 32.71
CA ASP A 551 16.50 -12.40 32.58
C ASP A 551 16.14 -13.38 31.45
N LEU A 552 15.40 -12.94 30.42
CA LEU A 552 15.16 -13.74 29.20
C LEU A 552 15.97 -13.24 28.01
N THR A 553 17.26 -12.99 28.24
CA THR A 553 18.32 -13.05 27.23
C THR A 553 18.53 -14.53 26.87
N VAL A 554 17.56 -15.12 26.18
CA VAL A 554 17.77 -16.42 25.54
C VAL A 554 18.70 -16.17 24.36
N ALA A 555 19.99 -16.49 24.59
CA ALA A 555 20.97 -17.06 23.68
C ALA A 555 20.65 -17.07 22.17
N VAL A 556 20.28 -15.93 21.59
CA VAL A 556 20.82 -15.52 20.31
C VAL A 556 22.08 -14.77 20.70
N GLY A 557 23.11 -15.55 21.05
CA GLY A 557 24.42 -14.97 21.23
C GLY A 557 24.75 -14.17 19.98
N ASP A 558 25.49 -13.08 20.17
CA ASP A 558 26.46 -12.67 19.18
C ASP A 558 27.24 -13.93 18.78
N VAL A 559 26.74 -14.62 17.77
CA VAL A 559 27.56 -15.47 16.93
C VAL A 559 28.42 -14.46 16.21
N GLN A 560 29.48 -14.05 16.92
CA GLN A 560 30.70 -13.62 16.31
C GLN A 560 31.04 -14.77 15.36
N GLU A 561 30.59 -14.62 14.11
CA GLU A 561 30.79 -15.58 13.04
C GLU A 561 32.30 -15.70 12.88
N SER A 562 32.91 -16.62 13.62
CA SER A 562 34.11 -17.30 13.18
C SER A 562 33.66 -18.15 11.99
N VAL A 563 33.43 -17.49 10.86
CA VAL A 563 33.47 -18.12 9.55
C VAL A 563 34.81 -18.82 9.54
N TYR A 564 34.80 -20.15 9.58
CA TYR A 564 35.97 -20.94 9.29
C TYR A 564 36.31 -20.65 7.83
N PHE A 565 37.10 -19.58 7.62
CA PHE A 565 37.87 -19.43 6.42
C PHE A 565 38.72 -20.70 6.31
N LEU A 566 38.76 -21.26 5.10
CA LEU A 566 39.82 -22.19 4.71
C LEU A 566 41.13 -21.74 5.38
N PRO A 567 41.86 -22.62 6.08
CA PRO A 567 43.08 -22.24 6.75
C PRO A 567 43.99 -21.62 5.71
N THR A 568 44.27 -20.32 5.86
CA THR A 568 45.34 -19.67 5.13
C THR A 568 46.62 -20.27 5.72
N THR A 569 47.14 -21.31 5.07
CA THR A 569 48.50 -21.76 5.28
C THR A 569 49.41 -20.61 4.85
N THR A 570 49.81 -19.79 5.82
CA THR A 570 50.98 -18.93 5.71
C THR A 570 52.18 -19.81 5.37
N TYR A 571 52.56 -19.84 4.10
CA TYR A 571 53.89 -20.27 3.69
C TYR A 571 54.87 -19.24 4.26
N GLN A 572 55.53 -19.57 5.37
CA GLN A 572 56.73 -18.88 5.81
C GLN A 572 57.84 -19.24 4.82
N GLU A 573 58.26 -18.25 4.04
CA GLU A 573 59.47 -18.30 3.21
C GLU A 573 60.67 -18.23 4.16
N THR A 574 61.26 -19.38 4.49
CA THR A 574 62.51 -19.44 5.25
C THR A 574 63.66 -19.01 4.34
N ALA A 575 64.07 -17.75 4.45
CA ALA A 575 65.31 -17.25 3.87
C ALA A 575 66.50 -17.95 4.54
N LEU A 576 67.17 -18.84 3.79
CA LEU A 576 68.40 -19.50 4.20
C LEU A 576 69.57 -18.52 4.00
N HIS A 577 69.97 -17.81 5.05
CA HIS A 577 71.25 -17.11 5.09
C HIS A 577 72.37 -18.12 5.35
N LYS A 578 73.33 -18.19 4.41
CA LYS A 578 74.64 -18.83 4.61
C LYS A 578 75.45 -18.05 5.64
N ASP A 579 76.04 -18.77 6.57
CA ASP A 579 77.45 -18.69 6.95
C ASP A 579 77.98 -20.11 7.18
#